data_AF-A0A9Q8XYZ1-F1
#
_entry.id   AF-A0A9Q8XYZ1-F1
#
_cell.length_a   1.000
_cell.length_b   1.000
_cell.length_c   1.000
_cell.angle_alpha   90.00
_cell.angle_beta   90.00
_cell.angle_gamma   90.00
#
_symmetry.space_group_name_H-M   'P 1'
#
loop_
_entity.id
_entity.type
_entity.pdbx_description
1 polymer ?
#
loop_
_entity_poly.entity_id
_entity_poly.type
_entity_poly.pdbx_seq_one_letter_code
_entity_poly.pdbx_strand_id
1 'polypeptide(L)'
;MDFRIGTGGISYTNVSQTKQDKKVERQSFQGSLEKVIQNQKMTQPQDSIEFSEESDFKKLEKLKELNDATDFSGMTDIEKYTVIIQRYEKAFPDLIAQWAGAAGNSDVAEHFTEEIKRQNIRDDNLYQIYKGYNKMTDEQKWESIQKEYGNPQNGIDQISLLKELKSSGLVDSYSINYMIREVIYQAQVAGTSEHGRNYKVYGTEVGSQYAYEYLQNNKIDVNAVAKELKISMTFNDFQQQQEFNYEIDYIVDLMNALEERED
;
A
#
# COMPACT_ATOMS: atom_id res chain seq x y z
N MET A 1 53.80 33.03 -34.21
CA MET A 1 53.25 32.74 -32.87
C MET A 1 51.89 33.38 -32.81
N ASP A 2 50.85 32.60 -32.55
CA ASP A 2 49.67 32.99 -31.77
C ASP A 2 48.80 31.74 -31.59
N PHE A 3 48.88 31.16 -30.40
CA PHE A 3 48.00 30.09 -29.94
C PHE A 3 46.74 30.74 -29.35
N ARG A 4 45.56 30.36 -29.84
CA ARG A 4 44.28 30.61 -29.15
C ARG A 4 43.53 29.30 -28.95
N ILE A 5 43.21 29.06 -27.69
CA ILE A 5 42.58 27.88 -27.10
C ILE A 5 41.11 27.85 -27.52
N GLY A 6 40.69 26.77 -28.19
CA GLY A 6 39.28 26.49 -28.50
C GLY A 6 38.67 25.63 -27.38
N THR A 7 37.75 26.21 -26.64
CA THR A 7 36.90 25.54 -25.64
C THR A 7 35.92 24.59 -26.34
N GLY A 8 35.96 23.31 -25.96
CA GLY A 8 34.96 22.32 -26.38
C GLY A 8 33.59 22.64 -25.82
N GLY A 9 32.66 23.06 -26.68
CA GLY A 9 31.26 23.24 -26.34
C GLY A 9 30.48 21.93 -26.44
N ILE A 10 29.81 21.56 -25.35
CA ILE A 10 28.88 20.43 -25.27
C ILE A 10 27.64 20.75 -26.13
N SER A 11 27.28 19.84 -27.03
CA SER A 11 26.08 19.91 -27.87
C SER A 11 24.83 19.63 -27.04
N TYR A 12 23.93 20.61 -26.93
CA TYR A 12 22.60 20.44 -26.32
C TYR A 12 21.64 19.88 -27.36
N THR A 13 21.49 18.55 -27.41
CA THR A 13 20.48 17.90 -28.24
C THR A 13 19.12 17.93 -27.50
N ASN A 14 18.28 18.90 -27.90
CA ASN A 14 16.81 18.91 -27.93
C ASN A 14 16.01 18.10 -26.88
N VAL A 15 15.80 18.69 -25.71
CA VAL A 15 14.82 18.29 -24.67
C VAL A 15 13.36 18.34 -25.17
N SER A 16 13.09 19.02 -26.29
CA SER A 16 11.74 19.21 -26.82
C SER A 16 11.22 18.02 -27.65
N GLN A 17 12.10 17.27 -28.33
CA GLN A 17 11.69 16.07 -29.09
C GLN A 17 11.32 14.91 -28.15
N THR A 18 12.07 14.74 -27.06
CA THR A 18 11.82 13.72 -26.02
C THR A 18 10.48 13.89 -25.31
N LYS A 19 9.94 15.12 -25.25
CA LYS A 19 8.63 15.41 -24.66
C LYS A 19 7.46 15.12 -25.60
N GLN A 20 7.65 15.27 -26.92
CA GLN A 20 6.63 14.96 -27.92
C GLN A 20 6.50 13.45 -28.14
N ASP A 21 7.62 12.71 -28.20
CA ASP A 21 7.62 11.26 -28.37
C ASP A 21 6.96 10.55 -27.17
N LYS A 22 7.23 11.01 -25.94
CA LYS A 22 6.53 10.54 -24.72
C LYS A 22 5.02 10.78 -24.74
N LYS A 23 4.52 11.80 -25.44
CA LYS A 23 3.08 12.11 -25.50
C LYS A 23 2.33 11.16 -26.45
N VAL A 24 2.96 10.80 -27.57
CA VAL A 24 2.39 9.84 -28.54
C VAL A 24 2.39 8.43 -27.95
N GLU A 25 3.43 8.07 -27.20
CA GLU A 25 3.53 6.77 -26.52
C GLU A 25 2.48 6.62 -25.39
N ARG A 26 2.19 7.70 -24.64
CA ARG A 26 1.12 7.73 -23.62
C ARG A 26 -0.28 7.47 -24.19
N GLN A 27 -0.59 7.96 -25.39
CA GLN A 27 -1.89 7.74 -26.03
C GLN A 27 -2.05 6.31 -26.55
N SER A 28 -0.96 5.72 -27.06
CA SER A 28 -0.89 4.30 -27.42
C SER A 28 -1.11 3.39 -26.20
N PHE A 29 -0.52 3.77 -25.05
CA PHE A 29 -0.60 3.02 -23.79
C PHE A 29 -2.00 3.00 -23.18
N GLN A 30 -2.72 4.13 -23.16
CA GLN A 30 -4.12 4.20 -22.68
C GLN A 30 -5.05 3.25 -23.46
N GLY A 31 -4.93 3.19 -24.79
CA GLY A 31 -5.74 2.28 -25.61
C GLY A 31 -5.41 0.79 -25.39
N SER A 32 -4.21 0.48 -24.92
CA SER A 32 -3.83 -0.90 -24.52
C SER A 32 -4.36 -1.27 -23.13
N LEU A 33 -4.35 -0.32 -22.19
CA LEU A 33 -4.87 -0.46 -20.84
C LEU A 33 -6.38 -0.71 -20.86
N GLU A 34 -7.13 0.02 -21.69
CA GLU A 34 -8.57 -0.19 -21.86
C GLU A 34 -8.89 -1.59 -22.38
N LYS A 35 -8.07 -2.15 -23.28
CA LYS A 35 -8.23 -3.52 -23.78
C LYS A 35 -7.89 -4.58 -22.73
N VAL A 36 -6.85 -4.37 -21.93
CA VAL A 36 -6.48 -5.29 -20.84
C VAL A 36 -7.55 -5.29 -19.75
N ILE A 37 -8.05 -4.11 -19.37
CA ILE A 37 -9.15 -3.96 -18.40
C ILE A 37 -10.45 -4.57 -18.93
N GLN A 38 -10.78 -4.38 -20.22
CA GLN A 38 -11.95 -5.04 -20.82
C GLN A 38 -11.82 -6.56 -20.85
N ASN A 39 -10.64 -7.09 -21.19
CA ASN A 39 -10.43 -8.54 -21.22
C ASN A 39 -10.46 -9.16 -19.83
N GLN A 40 -9.99 -8.46 -18.79
CA GLN A 40 -10.11 -8.91 -17.39
C GLN A 40 -11.54 -8.87 -16.87
N LYS A 41 -12.37 -7.91 -17.32
CA LYS A 41 -13.81 -7.88 -16.99
C LYS A 41 -14.61 -9.02 -17.62
N MET A 42 -14.13 -9.61 -18.72
CA MET A 42 -14.81 -10.71 -19.41
C MET A 42 -14.50 -12.10 -18.82
N THR A 43 -13.47 -12.24 -17.98
CA THR A 43 -13.06 -13.53 -17.38
C THR A 43 -13.30 -13.63 -15.87
N GLN A 44 -13.82 -12.60 -15.21
CA GLN A 44 -14.20 -12.71 -13.80
C GLN A 44 -15.42 -13.63 -13.62
N PRO A 45 -15.35 -14.62 -12.71
CA PRO A 45 -16.56 -15.21 -12.15
C PRO A 45 -17.38 -14.10 -11.51
N GLN A 46 -18.63 -13.92 -11.92
CA GLN A 46 -19.57 -13.04 -11.22
C GLN A 46 -19.97 -13.68 -9.90
N ASP A 47 -19.11 -13.56 -8.89
CA ASP A 47 -19.43 -13.94 -7.52
C ASP A 47 -20.44 -12.93 -6.95
N SER A 48 -21.72 -13.29 -7.03
CA SER A 48 -22.90 -12.49 -6.67
C SER A 48 -23.11 -12.32 -5.15
N ILE A 49 -22.06 -12.43 -4.36
CA ILE A 49 -22.16 -12.46 -2.90
C ILE A 49 -22.02 -11.06 -2.31
N GLU A 50 -23.01 -10.66 -1.52
CA GLU A 50 -23.00 -9.49 -0.65
C GLU A 50 -22.53 -9.89 0.76
N PHE A 51 -21.58 -9.15 1.32
CA PHE A 51 -20.94 -9.45 2.62
C PHE A 51 -21.23 -8.38 3.70
N SER A 52 -21.95 -7.30 3.38
CA SER A 52 -21.89 -6.03 4.14
C SER A 52 -22.45 -6.07 5.57
N GLU A 53 -23.28 -7.05 5.93
CA GLU A 53 -23.94 -7.12 7.25
C GLU A 53 -23.51 -8.34 8.11
N GLU A 54 -22.59 -9.17 7.62
CA GLU A 54 -22.19 -10.39 8.32
C GLU A 54 -21.01 -10.17 9.26
N SER A 55 -20.97 -10.92 10.37
CA SER A 55 -19.81 -10.93 11.25
C SER A 55 -18.58 -11.44 10.49
N ASP A 56 -17.38 -10.95 10.82
CA ASP A 56 -16.14 -11.32 10.12
C ASP A 56 -15.92 -12.83 10.06
N PHE A 57 -16.24 -13.55 11.14
CA PHE A 57 -16.21 -15.03 11.16
C PHE A 57 -17.04 -15.67 10.03
N LYS A 58 -18.25 -15.17 9.77
CA LYS A 58 -19.14 -15.71 8.73
C LYS A 58 -18.64 -15.36 7.33
N LYS A 59 -18.11 -14.14 7.16
CA LYS A 59 -17.46 -13.75 5.90
C LYS A 59 -16.29 -14.68 5.59
N LEU A 60 -15.43 -14.96 6.58
CA LEU A 60 -14.31 -15.88 6.44
C LEU A 60 -14.75 -17.31 6.11
N GLU A 61 -15.80 -17.81 6.76
CA GLU A 61 -16.36 -19.13 6.46
C GLU A 61 -16.85 -19.22 5.00
N LYS A 62 -17.60 -18.22 4.53
CA LYS A 62 -18.05 -18.15 3.13
C LYS A 62 -16.90 -18.04 2.13
N LEU A 63 -15.89 -17.24 2.42
CA LEU A 63 -14.70 -17.13 1.56
C LEU A 63 -13.99 -18.47 1.42
N LYS A 64 -13.88 -19.22 2.53
CA LYS A 64 -13.32 -20.57 2.52
C LYS A 64 -14.15 -21.51 1.65
N GLU A 65 -15.47 -21.54 1.83
CA GLU A 65 -16.37 -22.36 1.00
C GLU A 65 -16.26 -22.02 -0.50
N LEU A 66 -16.18 -20.74 -0.84
CA LEU A 66 -16.00 -20.28 -2.22
C LEU A 66 -14.68 -20.71 -2.82
N ASN A 67 -13.59 -20.59 -2.05
CA ASN A 67 -12.27 -21.01 -2.49
C ASN A 67 -12.19 -22.55 -2.60
N ASP A 68 -12.84 -23.30 -1.72
CA ASP A 68 -12.94 -24.77 -1.80
C ASP A 68 -13.71 -25.23 -3.04
N ALA A 69 -14.75 -24.48 -3.43
CA ALA A 69 -15.54 -24.77 -4.62
C ALA A 69 -14.89 -24.30 -5.93
N THR A 70 -13.84 -23.48 -5.86
CA THR A 70 -13.16 -22.93 -7.05
C THR A 70 -12.13 -23.91 -7.57
N ASP A 71 -12.23 -24.27 -8.84
CA ASP A 71 -11.22 -25.08 -9.50
C ASP A 71 -9.98 -24.24 -9.84
N PHE A 72 -8.99 -24.25 -8.95
CA PHE A 72 -7.69 -23.62 -9.18
C PHE A 72 -6.74 -24.48 -10.02
N SER A 73 -7.16 -25.67 -10.48
CA SER A 73 -6.32 -26.52 -11.31
C SER A 73 -6.10 -25.87 -12.67
N GLY A 74 -4.84 -25.84 -13.12
CA GLY A 74 -4.45 -25.19 -14.37
C GLY A 74 -4.28 -23.67 -14.30
N MET A 75 -4.63 -23.01 -13.18
CA MET A 75 -4.36 -21.58 -12.98
C MET A 75 -2.89 -21.33 -12.59
N THR A 76 -2.33 -20.25 -13.09
CA THR A 76 -1.04 -19.69 -12.66
C THR A 76 -1.15 -19.06 -11.27
N ASP A 77 -0.02 -18.86 -10.59
CA ASP A 77 0.01 -18.25 -9.25
C ASP A 77 -0.65 -16.87 -9.21
N ILE A 78 -0.46 -16.05 -10.25
CA ILE A 78 -1.09 -14.73 -10.35
C ILE A 78 -2.61 -14.81 -10.57
N GLU A 79 -3.10 -15.80 -11.32
CA GLU A 79 -4.54 -15.99 -11.51
C GLU A 79 -5.20 -16.43 -10.20
N LYS A 80 -4.59 -17.40 -9.49
CA LYS A 80 -5.06 -17.82 -8.17
C LYS A 80 -5.07 -16.66 -7.18
N TYR A 81 -3.96 -15.93 -7.11
CA TYR A 81 -3.82 -14.77 -6.22
C TYR A 81 -4.88 -13.70 -6.52
N THR A 82 -5.09 -13.37 -7.80
CA THR A 82 -6.07 -12.38 -8.24
C THR A 82 -7.49 -12.76 -7.79
N VAL A 83 -7.89 -14.02 -7.97
CA VAL A 83 -9.21 -14.50 -7.53
C VAL A 83 -9.35 -14.37 -6.01
N ILE A 84 -8.35 -14.82 -5.25
CA ILE A 84 -8.41 -14.81 -3.79
C ILE A 84 -8.42 -13.37 -3.26
N ILE A 85 -7.47 -12.53 -3.67
CA ILE A 85 -7.38 -11.17 -3.13
C ILE A 85 -8.62 -10.35 -3.44
N GLN A 86 -9.20 -10.46 -4.64
CA GLN A 86 -10.43 -9.74 -5.00
C GLN A 86 -11.61 -10.13 -4.11
N ARG A 87 -11.72 -11.42 -3.75
CA ARG A 87 -12.76 -11.88 -2.82
C ARG A 87 -12.55 -11.34 -1.42
N TYR A 88 -11.31 -11.32 -0.92
CA TYR A 88 -10.99 -10.79 0.40
C TYR A 88 -11.16 -9.26 0.45
N GLU A 89 -10.66 -8.51 -0.54
CA GLU A 89 -10.85 -7.05 -0.63
C GLU A 89 -12.33 -6.66 -0.71
N LYS A 90 -13.16 -7.48 -1.39
CA LYS A 90 -14.61 -7.27 -1.44
C LYS A 90 -15.29 -7.52 -0.09
N ALA A 91 -14.84 -8.51 0.68
CA ALA A 91 -15.42 -8.87 1.98
C ALA A 91 -14.90 -7.98 3.12
N PHE A 92 -13.67 -7.50 3.01
CA PHE A 92 -12.93 -6.74 4.02
C PHE A 92 -12.26 -5.52 3.35
N PRO A 93 -12.94 -4.37 3.29
CA PRO A 93 -12.41 -3.14 2.69
C PRO A 93 -11.09 -2.66 3.32
N ASP A 94 -10.82 -3.07 4.57
CA ASP A 94 -9.63 -2.73 5.34
C ASP A 94 -8.54 -3.82 5.32
N LEU A 95 -8.66 -4.84 4.45
CA LEU A 95 -7.71 -5.94 4.32
C LEU A 95 -6.25 -5.47 4.26
N ILE A 96 -5.98 -4.40 3.49
CA ILE A 96 -4.62 -3.88 3.30
C ILE A 96 -4.05 -3.34 4.61
N ALA A 97 -4.84 -2.59 5.39
CA ALA A 97 -4.44 -2.14 6.73
C ALA A 97 -4.25 -3.32 7.69
N GLN A 98 -5.17 -4.29 7.68
CA GLN A 98 -5.06 -5.49 8.51
C GLN A 98 -3.79 -6.29 8.17
N TRP A 99 -3.46 -6.42 6.88
CA TRP A 99 -2.25 -7.08 6.40
C TRP A 99 -0.97 -6.28 6.70
N ALA A 100 -1.08 -4.98 6.94
CA ALA A 100 -0.01 -4.13 7.44
C ALA A 100 0.17 -4.22 8.97
N GLY A 101 -0.68 -4.97 9.67
CA GLY A 101 -0.62 -5.17 11.12
C GLY A 101 -1.57 -4.27 11.92
N ALA A 102 -2.44 -3.50 11.26
CA ALA A 102 -3.50 -2.76 11.94
C ALA A 102 -4.70 -3.63 12.31
N ALA A 103 -4.62 -4.96 12.12
CA ALA A 103 -5.68 -5.87 12.48
C ALA A 103 -5.95 -5.76 13.99
N GLY A 104 -7.21 -5.50 14.36
CA GLY A 104 -7.67 -5.70 15.72
C GLY A 104 -7.68 -7.18 16.07
N ASN A 105 -8.75 -7.66 16.69
CA ASN A 105 -8.97 -9.07 17.00
C ASN A 105 -9.43 -9.91 15.79
N SER A 106 -9.09 -9.49 14.56
CA SER A 106 -9.58 -10.12 13.32
C SER A 106 -8.46 -10.88 12.60
N ASP A 107 -8.51 -12.20 12.65
CA ASP A 107 -7.58 -13.13 11.98
C ASP A 107 -7.68 -13.09 10.43
N VAL A 108 -8.27 -12.05 9.84
CA VAL A 108 -8.57 -11.97 8.40
C VAL A 108 -7.28 -12.01 7.56
N ALA A 109 -6.25 -11.25 7.95
CA ALA A 109 -4.97 -11.24 7.26
C ALA A 109 -4.23 -12.59 7.38
N GLU A 110 -4.38 -13.28 8.52
CA GLU A 110 -3.87 -14.62 8.71
C GLU A 110 -4.61 -15.60 7.81
N HIS A 111 -5.94 -15.60 7.83
CA HIS A 111 -6.77 -16.40 6.95
C HIS A 111 -6.45 -16.19 5.46
N PHE A 112 -6.26 -14.94 5.03
CA PHE A 112 -5.82 -14.63 3.67
C PHE A 112 -4.47 -15.29 3.37
N THR A 113 -3.49 -15.13 4.27
CA THR A 113 -2.14 -15.72 4.13
C THR A 113 -2.18 -17.25 4.12
N GLU A 114 -3.02 -17.87 4.93
CA GLU A 114 -3.24 -19.31 4.95
C GLU A 114 -3.83 -19.80 3.64
N GLU A 115 -4.79 -19.07 3.07
CA GLU A 115 -5.39 -19.40 1.78
C GLU A 115 -4.35 -19.34 0.64
N ILE A 116 -3.50 -18.31 0.62
CA ILE A 116 -2.38 -18.22 -0.33
C ILE A 116 -1.44 -19.44 -0.20
N LYS A 117 -1.07 -19.82 1.03
CA LYS A 117 -0.24 -21.00 1.30
C LYS A 117 -0.93 -22.30 0.86
N ARG A 118 -2.22 -22.43 1.12
CA ARG A 118 -3.03 -23.61 0.78
C ARG A 118 -3.09 -23.85 -0.72
N GLN A 119 -3.17 -22.78 -1.51
CA GLN A 119 -3.14 -22.85 -2.97
C GLN A 119 -1.72 -23.01 -3.56
N ASN A 120 -0.70 -23.14 -2.70
CA ASN A 120 0.70 -23.30 -3.05
C ASN A 120 1.20 -22.18 -3.99
N ILE A 121 0.75 -20.95 -3.71
CA ILE A 121 1.20 -19.74 -4.39
C ILE A 121 2.54 -19.32 -3.78
N ARG A 122 3.57 -19.10 -4.61
CA ARG A 122 4.97 -18.97 -4.13
C ARG A 122 5.70 -17.68 -4.51
N ASP A 123 5.12 -16.85 -5.37
CA ASP A 123 5.75 -15.60 -5.82
C ASP A 123 5.47 -14.45 -4.84
N ASP A 124 6.53 -13.84 -4.32
CA ASP A 124 6.45 -12.74 -3.34
C ASP A 124 6.03 -11.40 -3.98
N ASN A 125 6.09 -11.27 -5.31
CA ASN A 125 5.76 -10.03 -6.02
C ASN A 125 4.33 -9.97 -6.54
N LEU A 126 3.48 -10.94 -6.19
CA LEU A 126 2.14 -11.07 -6.77
C LEU A 126 1.25 -9.87 -6.53
N TYR A 127 1.38 -9.19 -5.39
CA TYR A 127 0.63 -7.96 -5.14
C TYR A 127 1.03 -6.84 -6.12
N GLN A 128 2.33 -6.67 -6.40
CA GLN A 128 2.80 -5.70 -7.40
C GLN A 128 2.31 -6.04 -8.81
N ILE A 129 2.29 -7.33 -9.15
CA ILE A 129 1.80 -7.80 -10.45
C ILE A 129 0.28 -7.59 -10.55
N TYR A 130 -0.46 -7.88 -9.48
CA TYR A 130 -1.91 -7.68 -9.36
C TYR A 130 -2.30 -6.22 -9.57
N LYS A 131 -1.62 -5.29 -8.88
CA LYS A 131 -1.82 -3.84 -9.03
C LYS A 131 -1.22 -3.27 -10.33
N GLY A 132 -0.38 -4.05 -11.02
CA GLY A 132 0.30 -3.64 -12.25
C GLY A 132 1.51 -2.73 -12.06
N TYR A 133 1.96 -2.51 -10.82
CA TYR A 133 3.08 -1.63 -10.47
C TYR A 133 4.39 -2.05 -11.12
N ASN A 134 4.60 -3.34 -11.36
CA ASN A 134 5.77 -3.88 -12.05
C ASN A 134 5.92 -3.38 -13.51
N LYS A 135 4.89 -2.74 -14.07
CA LYS A 135 4.87 -2.18 -15.44
C LYS A 135 4.72 -0.66 -15.46
N MET A 136 4.71 -0.01 -14.30
CA MET A 136 4.48 1.42 -14.15
C MET A 136 5.78 2.15 -13.83
N THR A 137 5.92 3.38 -14.34
CA THR A 137 6.92 4.32 -13.82
C THR A 137 6.51 4.82 -12.44
N ASP A 138 7.42 5.44 -11.70
CA ASP A 138 7.12 5.95 -10.36
C ASP A 138 6.03 7.03 -10.40
N GLU A 139 5.99 7.89 -11.44
CA GLU A 139 4.89 8.84 -11.61
C GLU A 139 3.55 8.13 -11.84
N GLN A 140 3.52 7.05 -12.60
CA GLN A 140 2.30 6.28 -12.84
C GLN A 140 1.83 5.53 -11.60
N LYS A 141 2.75 4.99 -10.80
CA LYS A 141 2.44 4.37 -9.51
C LYS A 141 1.83 5.42 -8.58
N TRP A 142 2.45 6.60 -8.50
CA TRP A 142 1.96 7.69 -7.68
C TRP A 142 0.56 8.13 -8.12
N GLU A 143 0.34 8.42 -9.41
CA GLU A 143 -0.98 8.77 -9.95
C GLU A 143 -2.05 7.69 -9.64
N SER A 144 -1.68 6.41 -9.71
CA SER A 144 -2.57 5.29 -9.36
C SER A 144 -2.94 5.30 -7.88
N ILE A 145 -1.96 5.46 -6.99
CA ILE A 145 -2.17 5.52 -5.54
C ILE A 145 -3.00 6.74 -5.17
N GLN A 146 -2.72 7.90 -5.76
CA GLN A 146 -3.49 9.12 -5.52
C GLN A 146 -4.96 9.00 -5.93
N LYS A 147 -5.26 8.18 -6.94
CA LYS A 147 -6.63 7.94 -7.40
C LYS A 147 -7.40 7.02 -6.46
N GLU A 148 -6.71 6.06 -5.83
CA GLU A 148 -7.32 5.05 -4.97
C GLU A 148 -7.42 5.49 -3.51
N TYR A 149 -6.39 6.17 -3.01
CA TYR A 149 -6.24 6.56 -1.59
C TYR A 149 -6.22 8.07 -1.39
N GLY A 150 -6.63 8.85 -2.40
CA GLY A 150 -6.67 10.31 -2.30
C GLY A 150 -7.53 10.76 -1.12
N ASN A 151 -6.98 11.64 -0.26
CA ASN A 151 -7.62 12.12 0.96
C ASN A 151 -8.03 10.99 1.93
N PRO A 152 -7.09 10.30 2.60
CA PRO A 152 -7.41 9.25 3.57
C PRO A 152 -8.30 9.81 4.68
N GLN A 153 -9.43 9.16 5.00
CA GLN A 153 -10.44 9.71 5.90
C GLN A 153 -10.15 9.40 7.37
N ASN A 154 -9.47 8.30 7.64
CA ASN A 154 -9.12 7.84 8.98
C ASN A 154 -7.74 7.15 9.00
N GLY A 155 -7.33 6.67 10.16
CA GLY A 155 -6.06 5.98 10.34
C GLY A 155 -5.96 4.63 9.61
N ILE A 156 -7.09 3.94 9.37
CA ILE A 156 -7.12 2.72 8.56
C ILE A 156 -6.75 3.03 7.10
N ASP A 157 -7.27 4.11 6.55
CA ASP A 157 -6.92 4.57 5.20
C ASP A 157 -5.45 5.01 5.14
N GLN A 158 -4.95 5.72 6.15
CA GLN A 158 -3.55 6.12 6.24
C GLN A 158 -2.60 4.91 6.27
N ILE A 159 -2.92 3.86 7.03
CA ILE A 159 -2.10 2.64 7.06
C ILE A 159 -2.19 1.90 5.73
N SER A 160 -3.37 1.81 5.13
CA SER A 160 -3.54 1.18 3.81
C SER A 160 -2.70 1.89 2.76
N LEU A 161 -2.71 3.22 2.76
CA LEU A 161 -1.88 4.06 1.90
C LEU A 161 -0.37 3.83 2.12
N LEU A 162 0.10 3.82 3.38
CA LEU A 162 1.51 3.52 3.69
C LEU A 162 1.90 2.12 3.20
N LYS A 163 1.02 1.13 3.38
CA LYS A 163 1.22 -0.22 2.86
C LYS A 163 1.24 -0.25 1.33
N GLU A 164 0.43 0.57 0.67
CA GLU A 164 0.41 0.68 -0.79
C GLU A 164 1.70 1.31 -1.34
N LEU A 165 2.18 2.38 -0.71
CA LEU A 165 3.45 3.03 -1.04
C LEU A 165 4.61 2.02 -0.94
N LYS A 166 4.66 1.23 0.13
CA LYS A 166 5.62 0.14 0.31
C LYS A 166 5.50 -0.88 -0.84
N SER A 167 4.28 -1.36 -1.05
CA SER A 167 3.99 -2.42 -2.01
C SER A 167 4.34 -2.00 -3.43
N SER A 168 4.14 -0.74 -3.80
CA SER A 168 4.48 -0.19 -5.12
C SER A 168 5.99 -0.05 -5.37
N GLY A 169 6.79 -0.05 -4.30
CA GLY A 169 8.23 0.21 -4.34
C GLY A 169 8.59 1.68 -4.59
N LEU A 170 7.65 2.63 -4.39
CA LEU A 170 7.94 4.06 -4.44
C LEU A 170 8.80 4.54 -3.28
N VAL A 171 8.70 3.86 -2.15
CA VAL A 171 9.43 4.15 -0.92
C VAL A 171 10.13 2.89 -0.47
N ASP A 172 11.28 3.04 0.16
CA ASP A 172 12.00 1.92 0.72
C ASP A 172 11.16 1.15 1.76
N SER A 173 11.25 -0.18 1.71
CA SER A 173 10.46 -1.04 2.60
C SER A 173 10.85 -0.92 4.06
N TYR A 174 12.07 -0.48 4.38
CA TYR A 174 12.56 -0.42 5.74
C TYR A 174 11.94 0.76 6.48
N SER A 175 12.07 1.98 5.96
CA SER A 175 11.56 3.21 6.60
C SER A 175 10.04 3.17 6.75
N ILE A 176 9.33 2.70 5.73
CA ILE A 176 7.87 2.64 5.77
C ILE A 176 7.33 1.61 6.78
N ASN A 177 8.06 0.51 7.04
CA ASN A 177 7.69 -0.43 8.11
C ASN A 177 7.82 0.23 9.49
N TYR A 178 8.83 1.09 9.70
CA TYR A 178 8.95 1.86 10.94
C TYR A 178 7.82 2.89 11.06
N MET A 179 7.45 3.55 9.98
CA MET A 179 6.31 4.47 9.92
C MET A 179 5.02 3.78 10.34
N ILE A 180 4.66 2.67 9.69
CA ILE A 180 3.45 1.88 10.01
C ILE A 180 3.47 1.43 11.48
N ARG A 181 4.60 0.90 11.95
CA ARG A 181 4.73 0.43 13.34
C ARG A 181 4.52 1.55 14.34
N GLU A 182 5.06 2.74 14.08
CA GLU A 182 4.90 3.89 14.98
C GLU A 182 3.48 4.44 14.96
N VAL A 183 2.83 4.51 13.79
CA VAL A 183 1.39 4.86 13.67
C VAL A 183 0.54 3.91 14.53
N ILE A 184 0.74 2.60 14.40
CA ILE A 184 0.02 1.60 15.19
C ILE A 184 0.33 1.75 16.69
N TYR A 185 1.59 1.99 17.05
CA TYR A 185 1.98 2.19 18.44
C TYR A 185 1.29 3.40 19.07
N GLN A 186 1.26 4.54 18.37
CA GLN A 186 0.57 5.74 18.85
C GLN A 186 -0.95 5.51 18.96
N ALA A 187 -1.55 4.80 18.00
CA ALA A 187 -2.94 4.39 18.08
C ALA A 187 -3.24 3.48 19.28
N GLN A 188 -2.35 2.53 19.61
CA GLN A 188 -2.48 1.70 20.80
C GLN A 188 -2.46 2.54 22.08
N VAL A 189 -1.57 3.52 22.16
CA VAL A 189 -1.49 4.44 23.31
C VAL A 189 -2.77 5.28 23.43
N ALA A 190 -3.23 5.88 22.33
CA ALA A 190 -4.41 6.73 22.31
C ALA A 190 -5.69 5.93 22.62
N GLY A 191 -5.92 4.81 21.91
CA GLY A 191 -7.08 3.95 22.12
C GLY A 191 -7.14 3.35 23.53
N THR A 192 -5.99 3.00 24.12
CA THR A 192 -5.93 2.55 25.52
C THR A 192 -6.38 3.64 26.49
N SER A 193 -5.98 4.89 26.23
CA SER A 193 -6.38 6.05 27.02
C SER A 193 -7.88 6.35 26.89
N GLU A 194 -8.45 6.23 25.69
CA GLU A 194 -9.89 6.41 25.46
C GLU A 194 -10.73 5.37 26.19
N HIS A 195 -10.21 4.15 26.34
CA HIS A 195 -10.82 3.09 27.13
C HIS A 195 -10.61 3.24 28.65
N GLY A 196 -10.15 4.39 29.11
CA GLY A 196 -10.01 4.72 30.53
C GLY A 196 -8.93 3.92 31.26
N ARG A 197 -8.02 3.28 30.52
CA ARG A 197 -6.89 2.56 31.11
C ARG A 197 -5.72 3.50 31.30
N ASN A 198 -5.24 3.54 32.52
CA ASN A 198 -4.13 4.37 33.00
C ASN A 198 -2.75 3.68 32.86
N TYR A 199 -2.67 2.59 32.09
CA TYR A 199 -1.43 1.88 31.76
C TYR A 199 -1.46 1.42 30.30
N LYS A 200 -0.30 1.44 29.63
CA LYS A 200 -0.16 1.02 28.23
C LYS A 200 -0.44 -0.48 28.09
N VAL A 201 -1.32 -0.84 27.16
CA VAL A 201 -1.62 -2.23 26.81
C VAL A 201 -0.93 -2.56 25.49
N TYR A 202 0.41 -2.50 25.47
CA TYR A 202 1.21 -2.69 24.26
C TYR A 202 1.42 -4.18 23.94
N GLY A 203 1.36 -4.53 22.65
CA GLY A 203 1.70 -5.88 22.16
C GLY A 203 0.76 -6.98 22.66
N THR A 204 -0.49 -6.63 22.97
CA THR A 204 -1.54 -7.59 23.35
C THR A 204 -2.73 -7.45 22.41
N GLU A 205 -3.54 -8.50 22.28
CA GLU A 205 -4.78 -8.51 21.49
C GLU A 205 -5.71 -7.34 21.84
N VAL A 206 -5.88 -7.06 23.14
CA VAL A 206 -6.71 -5.94 23.61
C VAL A 206 -6.15 -4.59 23.16
N GLY A 207 -4.83 -4.43 23.17
CA GLY A 207 -4.16 -3.23 22.69
C GLY A 207 -4.35 -3.02 21.19
N SER A 208 -4.17 -4.09 20.41
CA SER A 208 -4.41 -4.08 18.96
C SER A 208 -5.87 -3.75 18.64
N GLN A 209 -6.82 -4.30 19.40
CA GLN A 209 -8.24 -3.99 19.25
C GLN A 209 -8.53 -2.50 19.50
N TYR A 210 -8.01 -1.93 20.60
CA TYR A 210 -8.20 -0.51 20.90
C TYR A 210 -7.53 0.40 19.85
N ALA A 211 -6.37 0.01 19.32
CA ALA A 211 -5.73 0.75 18.24
C ALA A 211 -6.57 0.73 16.96
N TYR A 212 -7.09 -0.44 16.59
CA TYR A 212 -7.94 -0.60 15.43
C TYR A 212 -9.20 0.27 15.54
N GLU A 213 -9.91 0.20 16.67
CA GLU A 213 -11.08 1.06 16.95
C GLU A 213 -10.73 2.55 16.91
N TYR A 214 -9.58 2.94 17.45
CA TYR A 214 -9.10 4.32 17.38
C TYR A 214 -8.85 4.75 15.93
N LEU A 215 -8.14 3.93 15.14
CA LEU A 215 -7.79 4.21 13.74
C LEU A 215 -9.00 4.25 12.82
N GLN A 216 -10.08 3.52 13.12
CA GLN A 216 -11.33 3.59 12.36
C GLN A 216 -11.98 4.98 12.45
N ASN A 217 -11.78 5.68 13.57
CA ASN A 217 -12.48 6.93 13.88
C ASN A 217 -11.57 8.16 13.85
N ASN A 218 -10.25 7.97 13.85
CA ASN A 218 -9.29 9.05 13.99
C ASN A 218 -8.16 8.91 12.97
N LYS A 219 -7.67 10.05 12.47
CA LYS A 219 -6.38 10.16 11.79
C LYS A 219 -5.24 10.23 12.79
N ILE A 220 -4.06 9.83 12.37
CA ILE A 220 -2.81 10.04 13.09
C ILE A 220 -2.04 11.18 12.41
N ASP A 221 -1.46 12.06 13.22
CA ASP A 221 -0.56 13.12 12.73
C ASP A 221 0.76 12.50 12.28
N VAL A 222 0.88 12.28 10.96
CA VAL A 222 2.07 11.69 10.33
C VAL A 222 3.33 12.54 10.52
N ASN A 223 3.19 13.86 10.69
CA ASN A 223 4.33 14.75 10.94
C ASN A 223 4.86 14.54 12.37
N ALA A 224 3.96 14.37 13.34
CA ALA A 224 4.35 14.02 14.71
C ALA A 224 5.00 12.63 14.77
N VAL A 225 4.46 11.64 14.07
CA VAL A 225 5.05 10.29 13.95
C VAL A 225 6.46 10.35 13.39
N ALA A 226 6.66 11.07 12.27
CA ALA A 226 7.97 11.21 11.66
C ALA A 226 9.00 11.87 12.60
N LYS A 227 8.58 12.88 13.35
CA LYS A 227 9.43 13.53 14.35
C LYS A 227 9.87 12.56 15.45
N GLU A 228 8.95 11.79 16.02
CA GLU A 228 9.26 10.79 17.06
C GLU A 228 10.17 9.67 16.53
N LEU A 229 9.96 9.21 15.28
CA LEU A 229 10.82 8.22 14.66
C LEU A 229 12.26 8.71 14.51
N LYS A 230 12.47 9.93 14.02
CA LYS A 230 13.83 10.48 13.86
C LYS A 230 14.55 10.72 15.18
N ILE A 231 13.82 10.88 16.27
CA ILE A 231 14.39 11.00 17.62
C ILE A 231 14.73 9.62 18.19
N SER A 232 13.86 8.62 18.00
CA SER A 232 13.98 7.29 18.61
C SER A 232 14.87 6.33 17.81
N MET A 233 15.01 6.51 16.51
CA MET A 233 15.83 5.69 15.62
C MET A 233 17.21 6.31 15.42
N THR A 234 18.21 5.72 16.05
CA THR A 234 19.61 6.14 15.95
C THR A 234 20.47 5.08 15.26
N PHE A 235 21.12 5.47 14.18
CA PHE A 235 22.13 4.66 13.48
C PHE A 235 23.53 5.09 13.89
N ASN A 236 24.43 4.12 14.04
CA ASN A 236 25.85 4.41 14.31
C ASN A 236 26.54 5.04 13.09
N ASP A 237 26.01 4.77 11.90
CA ASP A 237 26.48 5.33 10.63
C ASP A 237 25.69 6.60 10.31
N PHE A 238 26.41 7.71 10.16
CA PHE A 238 25.83 9.01 9.85
C PHE A 238 25.14 9.03 8.48
N GLN A 239 25.68 8.34 7.47
CA GLN A 239 25.05 8.29 6.14
C GLN A 239 23.72 7.53 6.20
N GLN A 240 23.69 6.39 6.89
CA GLN A 240 22.45 5.63 7.10
C GLN A 240 21.40 6.45 7.87
N GLN A 241 21.81 7.24 8.86
CA GLN A 241 20.89 8.15 9.55
C GLN A 241 20.30 9.21 8.60
N GLN A 242 21.13 9.79 7.73
CA GLN A 242 20.66 10.78 6.76
C GLN A 242 19.70 10.19 5.74
N GLU A 243 20.01 9.01 5.20
CA GLU A 243 19.16 8.27 4.26
C GLU A 243 17.80 7.93 4.90
N PHE A 244 17.80 7.37 6.12
CA PHE A 244 16.57 7.11 6.85
C PHE A 244 15.74 8.38 7.08
N ASN A 245 16.37 9.46 7.53
CA ASN A 245 15.65 10.72 7.79
C ASN A 245 15.04 11.30 6.51
N TYR A 246 15.76 11.19 5.37
CA TYR A 246 15.28 11.63 4.06
C TYR A 246 14.08 10.81 3.59
N GLU A 247 14.12 9.49 3.71
CA GLU A 247 13.01 8.62 3.34
C GLU A 247 11.77 8.89 4.21
N ILE A 248 11.96 9.13 5.52
CA ILE A 248 10.85 9.53 6.41
C ILE A 248 10.25 10.88 5.99
N ASP A 249 11.07 11.87 5.61
CA ASP A 249 10.56 13.15 5.06
C ASP A 249 9.79 12.93 3.77
N TYR A 250 10.31 12.10 2.86
CA TYR A 250 9.66 11.80 1.59
C TYR A 250 8.30 11.12 1.78
N ILE A 251 8.18 10.17 2.73
CA ILE A 251 6.88 9.57 3.10
C ILE A 251 5.90 10.64 3.57
N VAL A 252 6.33 11.55 4.44
CA VAL A 252 5.49 12.63 4.97
C VAL A 252 5.02 13.57 3.87
N ASP A 253 5.90 13.95 2.94
CA ASP A 253 5.56 14.79 1.79
C ASP A 253 4.48 14.13 0.93
N LEU A 254 4.60 12.81 0.66
CA LEU A 254 3.58 12.05 -0.07
C LEU A 254 2.24 12.01 0.68
N MET A 255 2.26 11.74 1.99
CA MET A 255 1.05 11.72 2.82
C MET A 255 0.36 13.10 2.83
N ASN A 256 1.10 14.18 3.08
CA ASN A 256 0.58 15.54 3.12
C ASN A 256 0.01 15.99 1.77
N ALA A 257 0.67 15.63 0.65
CA ALA A 257 0.19 15.94 -0.69
C ALA A 257 -1.19 15.32 -1.01
N LEU A 258 -1.59 14.27 -0.28
CA LEU A 258 -2.91 13.65 -0.39
C LEU A 258 -3.95 14.29 0.52
N GLU A 259 -3.55 14.85 1.65
CA GLU A 259 -4.45 15.56 2.58
C GLU A 259 -4.83 16.96 2.07
N GLU A 260 -3.95 17.64 1.33
CA GLU A 260 -4.20 18.97 0.77
C GLU A 260 -5.11 18.98 -0.47
N ARG A 261 -5.55 17.81 -0.92
CA ARG A 261 -6.40 17.70 -2.12
C ARG A 261 -7.86 17.93 -1.73
N GLU A 262 -8.42 19.07 -2.14
CA GLU A 262 -9.87 19.28 -2.12
C GLU A 262 -10.53 18.35 -3.15
N ASP A 263 -11.61 17.68 -2.74
CA ASP A 263 -12.39 16.73 -3.56
C ASP A 263 -12.98 17.35 -4.85
#